data_AF-A0A3B8K4B6-F1
#
_entry.id   AF-A0A3B8K4B6-F1
#
_cell.length_a   1.000
_cell.length_b   1.000
_cell.length_c   1.000
_cell.angle_alpha   90.00
_cell.angle_beta   90.00
_cell.angle_gamma   90.00
#
_symmetry.space_group_name_H-M   'P 1'
#
loop_
_entity.id
_entity.type
_entity.pdbx_description
1 polymer ?
#
loop_
_entity_poly.entity_id
_entity_poly.type
_entity_poly.pdbx_seq_one_letter_code
_entity_poly.pdbx_strand_id
1 'polypeptide(L)'
;MTNSRTWVLGLWFFVSVVFAMAPLQTTWAESEQAAPAINNPNPGADLWRAVRGHLDSPAVTQVGGHDSAVLVNDEGERWTLIRVNELVPKSRDWLLFVILLLGLVYMIAGPQKLQHGEAGVEVERHNTTARFIHWFLAIIFIVLGITGLILLLGRVALIPLIGKEAFGVVARICKEVHNFVGPLFPVAIILVFFNLVRGNLYER
;
A
#
# COMPACT_ATOMS: atom_id res chain seq x y z
N MET A 1 -42.20 2.45 1.80
CA MET A 1 -40.91 1.94 1.29
C MET A 1 -39.84 2.98 1.57
N THR A 2 -39.11 2.81 2.67
CA THR A 2 -38.11 3.77 3.14
C THR A 2 -36.93 3.80 2.16
N ASN A 3 -36.54 5.01 1.75
CA ASN A 3 -35.57 5.28 0.71
C ASN A 3 -34.16 4.82 1.14
N SER A 4 -33.84 3.55 0.93
CA SER A 4 -32.54 2.95 1.29
C SER A 4 -31.36 3.70 0.66
N ARG A 5 -31.59 4.33 -0.50
CA ARG A 5 -30.62 5.21 -1.17
C ARG A 5 -30.23 6.40 -0.29
N THR A 6 -31.15 7.08 0.39
CA THR A 6 -30.78 8.28 1.19
C THR A 6 -29.99 7.93 2.45
N TRP A 7 -30.19 6.75 3.01
CA TRP A 7 -29.39 6.26 4.14
C TRP A 7 -27.99 5.85 3.71
N VAL A 8 -27.85 5.17 2.57
CA VAL A 8 -26.53 4.86 1.99
C VAL A 8 -25.79 6.16 1.63
N LEU A 9 -26.50 7.15 1.07
CA LEU A 9 -25.95 8.48 0.77
C LEU A 9 -25.46 9.22 2.03
N GLY A 10 -26.25 9.20 3.10
CA GLY A 10 -25.86 9.80 4.38
C GLY A 10 -24.65 9.10 5.02
N LEU A 11 -24.60 7.77 4.95
CA LEU A 11 -23.51 6.98 5.54
C LEU A 11 -22.20 7.12 4.73
N TRP A 12 -22.28 7.19 3.40
CA TRP A 12 -21.13 7.45 2.53
C TRP A 12 -20.55 8.85 2.72
N PHE A 13 -21.40 9.87 2.77
CA PHE A 13 -20.98 11.25 3.02
C PHE A 13 -20.41 11.41 4.43
N PHE A 14 -21.02 10.76 5.43
CA PHE A 14 -20.54 10.81 6.81
C PHE A 14 -19.19 10.09 6.98
N VAL A 15 -18.99 8.91 6.38
CA VAL A 15 -17.70 8.20 6.42
C VAL A 15 -16.60 8.99 5.70
N SER A 16 -16.90 9.62 4.57
CA SER A 16 -15.92 10.42 3.82
C SER A 16 -15.56 11.75 4.52
N VAL A 17 -16.54 12.44 5.11
CA VAL A 17 -16.29 13.67 5.86
C VAL A 17 -15.62 13.40 7.21
N VAL A 18 -16.01 12.35 7.95
CA VAL A 18 -15.37 12.01 9.23
C VAL A 18 -13.93 11.53 9.02
N PHE A 19 -13.61 10.86 7.91
CA PHE A 19 -12.23 10.49 7.60
C PHE A 19 -11.38 11.66 7.07
N ALA A 20 -12.01 12.65 6.42
CA ALA A 20 -11.36 13.89 5.99
C ALA A 20 -11.18 14.92 7.12
N MET A 21 -12.02 14.88 8.17
CA MET A 21 -12.04 15.82 9.29
C MET A 21 -11.54 15.24 10.62
N ALA A 22 -11.21 13.95 10.69
CA ALA A 22 -10.43 13.42 11.80
C ALA A 22 -9.14 14.27 11.88
N PRO A 23 -8.79 14.84 13.04
CA PRO A 23 -7.64 15.72 13.14
C PRO A 23 -6.42 14.92 12.70
N LEU A 24 -5.94 15.19 11.49
CA LEU A 24 -4.63 14.79 11.03
C LEU A 24 -3.66 15.59 11.88
N GLN A 25 -3.37 15.07 13.08
CA GLN A 25 -2.16 15.41 13.77
C GLN A 25 -1.03 15.00 12.84
N THR A 26 -0.59 15.96 12.02
CA THR A 26 0.73 16.02 11.41
C THR A 26 1.77 16.16 12.53
N THR A 27 1.75 15.29 13.53
CA THR A 27 2.76 15.25 14.58
C THR A 27 3.94 14.41 14.08
N TRP A 28 4.48 14.79 12.93
CA TRP A 28 5.89 14.60 12.56
C TRP A 28 6.40 15.80 11.75
N ALA A 29 5.77 16.98 11.89
CA ALA A 29 6.58 18.20 11.85
C ALA A 29 7.36 18.16 13.16
N GLU A 30 8.51 17.48 13.12
CA GLU A 30 9.53 17.62 14.14
C GLU A 30 9.75 19.13 14.28
N SER A 31 9.50 19.64 15.47
CA SER A 31 9.82 21.02 15.80
C SER A 31 11.22 21.28 15.29
N GLU A 32 11.39 22.29 14.46
CA GLU A 32 12.70 22.86 14.12
C GLU A 32 13.26 23.55 15.37
N GLN A 33 13.47 22.78 16.43
CA GLN A 33 14.40 23.12 17.47
C GLN A 33 15.75 22.89 16.83
N ALA A 34 16.30 23.98 16.27
CA ALA A 34 17.69 24.03 15.84
C ALA A 34 18.53 23.34 16.93
N ALA A 35 19.14 22.22 16.57
CA ALA A 35 19.98 21.46 17.48
C ALA A 35 20.98 22.45 18.12
N PRO A 36 21.22 22.37 19.45
CA PRO A 36 22.17 23.25 20.09
C PRO A 36 23.51 23.16 19.36
N ALA A 37 24.10 24.32 19.07
CA ALA A 37 25.34 24.40 18.31
C ALA A 37 26.40 23.52 18.97
N ILE A 38 26.76 22.42 18.31
CA ILE A 38 27.80 21.51 18.77
C ILE A 38 29.14 22.26 18.62
N ASN A 39 29.64 22.83 19.71
CA ASN A 39 30.97 23.44 19.75
C ASN A 39 32.03 22.35 19.94
N ASN A 40 32.32 21.62 18.87
CA ASN A 40 33.40 20.62 18.81
C ASN A 40 34.65 21.25 18.16
N PRO A 41 35.80 21.35 18.87
CA PRO A 41 37.05 21.88 18.34
C PRO A 41 37.68 21.03 17.22
N ASN A 42 37.25 19.79 17.04
CA ASN A 42 37.66 18.94 15.93
C ASN A 42 36.75 19.25 14.72
N PRO A 43 37.30 19.63 13.54
CA PRO A 43 36.50 19.77 12.33
C PRO A 43 36.00 18.38 11.93
N GLY A 44 34.86 17.99 12.50
CA GLY A 44 34.22 16.70 12.29
C GLY A 44 33.91 16.44 10.82
N ALA A 45 34.10 17.40 9.92
CA ALA A 45 34.00 17.20 8.47
C ALA A 45 34.85 16.03 7.98
N ASP A 46 36.10 15.87 8.44
CA ASP A 46 36.95 14.77 7.99
C ASP A 46 36.56 13.44 8.62
N LEU A 47 36.15 13.46 9.90
CA LEU A 47 35.57 12.29 10.58
C LEU A 47 34.26 11.84 9.90
N TRP A 48 33.35 12.76 9.60
CA TRP A 48 32.09 12.49 8.92
C TRP A 48 32.29 12.10 7.45
N ARG A 49 33.34 12.59 6.80
CA ARG A 49 33.74 12.16 5.46
C ARG A 49 34.34 10.75 5.47
N ALA A 50 35.08 10.37 6.51
CA ALA A 50 35.54 9.00 6.74
C ALA A 50 34.39 8.05 7.11
N VAL A 51 33.39 8.52 7.86
CA VAL A 51 32.20 7.73 8.24
C VAL A 51 31.22 7.52 7.08
N ARG A 52 31.06 8.52 6.18
CA ARG A 52 30.26 8.38 4.95
C ARG A 52 31.02 7.73 3.79
N GLY A 53 32.35 7.76 3.83
CA GLY A 53 33.22 7.14 2.83
C GLY A 53 33.54 5.67 3.13
N HIS A 54 34.18 4.99 2.18
CA HIS A 54 34.84 3.71 2.44
C HIS A 54 36.07 3.97 3.33
N LEU A 55 36.13 3.35 4.51
CA LEU A 55 37.29 3.45 5.39
C LEU A 55 38.47 2.66 4.80
N ASP A 56 39.62 3.31 4.64
CA ASP A 56 40.89 2.65 4.28
C ASP A 56 41.45 1.75 5.41
N SER A 57 40.80 1.74 6.57
CA SER A 57 41.12 0.90 7.72
C SER A 57 40.07 -0.20 7.87
N PRO A 58 40.46 -1.46 8.20
CA PRO A 58 39.50 -2.56 8.31
C PRO A 58 38.51 -2.32 9.45
N ALA A 59 37.32 -1.81 9.10
CA ALA A 59 36.19 -1.78 9.99
C ALA A 59 35.68 -3.21 10.20
N VAL A 60 35.82 -3.72 11.41
CA VAL A 60 35.26 -5.02 11.79
C VAL A 60 33.83 -4.81 12.27
N THR A 61 32.87 -5.37 11.56
CA THR A 61 31.47 -5.42 12.01
C THR A 61 31.09 -6.86 12.30
N GLN A 62 30.15 -7.06 13.24
CA GLN A 62 29.60 -8.40 13.50
C GLN A 62 28.61 -8.83 12.41
N VAL A 63 28.26 -7.93 11.48
CA VAL A 63 27.32 -8.16 10.39
C VAL A 63 28.09 -8.62 9.16
N GLY A 64 27.90 -9.88 8.75
CA GLY A 64 28.40 -10.36 7.45
C GLY A 64 27.40 -10.04 6.34
N GLY A 65 27.85 -9.52 5.19
CA GLY A 65 26.97 -9.22 4.06
C GLY A 65 27.54 -8.16 3.11
N HIS A 66 26.76 -7.76 2.11
CA HIS A 66 27.15 -6.77 1.09
C HIS A 66 27.40 -5.36 1.68
N ASP A 67 26.67 -5.01 2.74
CA ASP A 67 26.74 -3.68 3.38
C ASP A 67 27.53 -3.67 4.70
N SER A 68 28.35 -4.71 4.96
CA SER A 68 29.05 -4.88 6.24
C SER A 68 30.10 -3.82 6.53
N ALA A 69 30.58 -3.10 5.52
CA ALA A 69 31.55 -2.01 5.62
C ALA A 69 30.93 -0.61 5.45
N VAL A 70 29.60 -0.51 5.35
CA VAL A 70 28.88 0.76 5.19
C VAL A 70 28.38 1.22 6.57
N LEU A 71 28.96 2.29 7.11
CA LEU A 71 28.55 2.85 8.39
C LEU A 71 27.32 3.76 8.29
N VAL A 72 27.15 4.43 7.16
CA VAL A 72 26.00 5.29 6.86
C VAL A 72 25.42 4.89 5.52
N ASN A 73 24.15 4.47 5.52
CA ASN A 73 23.44 4.08 4.31
C ASN A 73 22.57 5.25 3.81
N ASP A 74 23.20 6.14 3.04
CA ASP A 74 22.54 7.30 2.43
C ASP A 74 21.34 6.90 1.56
N GLU A 75 21.40 5.75 0.88
CA GLU A 75 20.30 5.28 0.03
C GLU A 75 19.09 4.80 0.85
N GLY A 76 19.34 4.09 1.95
CA GLY A 76 18.31 3.63 2.88
C GLY A 76 17.62 4.79 3.61
N GLU A 77 18.40 5.80 3.99
CA GLU A 77 17.85 7.05 4.54
C GLU A 77 17.00 7.77 3.49
N ARG A 78 17.52 7.96 2.27
CA ARG A 78 16.78 8.56 1.15
C ARG A 78 15.46 7.84 0.88
N TRP A 79 15.47 6.50 0.84
CA TRP A 79 14.24 5.71 0.68
C TRP A 79 13.25 5.95 1.84
N THR A 80 13.75 6.00 3.07
CA THR A 80 12.91 6.26 4.26
C THR A 80 12.26 7.63 4.18
N LEU A 81 13.02 8.66 3.80
CA LEU A 81 12.51 10.02 3.62
C LEU A 81 11.45 10.08 2.52
N ILE A 82 11.69 9.47 1.36
CA ILE A 82 10.69 9.39 0.27
C ILE A 82 9.44 8.65 0.75
N ARG A 83 9.60 7.51 1.45
CA ARG A 83 8.47 6.71 1.92
C ARG A 83 7.60 7.50 2.90
N VAL A 84 8.22 8.16 3.87
CA VAL A 84 7.52 8.86 4.96
C VAL A 84 6.93 10.18 4.49
N ASN A 85 7.69 10.99 3.77
CA ASN A 85 7.30 12.35 3.40
C ASN A 85 6.46 12.39 2.12
N GLU A 86 6.63 11.44 1.21
CA GLU A 86 5.94 11.45 -0.08
C GLU A 86 4.99 10.27 -0.26
N LEU A 87 5.49 9.04 -0.20
CA LEU A 87 4.74 7.86 -0.63
C LEU A 87 3.52 7.61 0.27
N VAL A 88 3.68 7.62 1.59
CA VAL A 88 2.59 7.34 2.54
C VAL A 88 1.50 8.41 2.50
N PRO A 89 1.80 9.72 2.57
CA PRO A 89 0.77 10.76 2.44
C PRO A 89 0.05 10.72 1.09
N LYS A 90 0.80 10.68 -0.03
CA LYS A 90 0.21 10.67 -1.38
C LYS A 90 -0.64 9.42 -1.61
N SER A 91 -0.21 8.25 -1.15
CA SER A 91 -0.96 7.00 -1.32
C SER A 91 -2.27 7.00 -0.53
N ARG A 92 -2.28 7.55 0.70
CA ARG A 92 -3.51 7.76 1.48
C ARG A 92 -4.49 8.64 0.73
N ASP A 93 -4.04 9.79 0.23
CA ASP A 93 -4.89 10.77 -0.45
C ASP A 93 -5.43 10.19 -1.76
N TRP A 94 -4.59 9.45 -2.50
CA TRP A 94 -5.00 8.80 -3.73
C TRP A 94 -6.01 7.67 -3.50
N LEU A 95 -5.82 6.87 -2.44
CA LEU A 95 -6.80 5.84 -2.07
C LEU A 95 -8.15 6.47 -1.74
N LEU A 96 -8.16 7.58 -0.98
CA LEU A 96 -9.38 8.30 -0.65
C LEU A 96 -10.06 8.87 -1.90
N PHE A 97 -9.27 9.47 -2.80
CA PHE A 97 -9.75 10.00 -4.07
C PHE A 97 -10.40 8.92 -4.94
N VAL A 98 -9.75 7.77 -5.11
CA VAL A 98 -10.27 6.67 -5.93
C VAL A 98 -11.59 6.14 -5.34
N ILE A 99 -11.66 5.98 -4.01
CA ILE A 99 -12.90 5.57 -3.33
C ILE A 99 -14.01 6.59 -3.62
N LEU A 100 -13.75 7.88 -3.39
CA LEU A 100 -14.72 8.95 -3.67
C LEU A 100 -15.16 8.99 -5.15
N LEU A 101 -14.23 8.82 -6.08
CA LEU A 101 -14.51 8.79 -7.51
C LEU A 101 -15.40 7.60 -7.88
N LEU A 102 -15.11 6.40 -7.36
CA LEU A 102 -15.96 5.22 -7.57
C LEU A 102 -17.37 5.43 -6.99
N GLY A 103 -17.45 6.04 -5.80
CA GLY A 103 -18.72 6.42 -5.19
C GLY A 103 -19.51 7.39 -6.06
N LEU A 104 -18.84 8.42 -6.60
CA LEU A 104 -19.44 9.40 -7.51
C LEU A 104 -19.93 8.77 -8.81
N VAL A 105 -19.10 7.94 -9.44
CA VAL A 105 -19.49 7.21 -10.66
C VAL A 105 -20.71 6.34 -10.39
N TYR A 106 -20.75 5.62 -9.26
CA TYR A 106 -21.90 4.83 -8.86
C TYR A 106 -23.16 5.68 -8.62
N MET A 107 -23.03 6.88 -8.04
CA MET A 107 -24.15 7.79 -7.83
C MET A 107 -24.74 8.32 -9.15
N ILE A 108 -23.89 8.61 -10.14
CA ILE A 108 -24.31 9.13 -11.45
C ILE A 108 -24.87 8.01 -12.34
N ALA A 109 -24.12 6.91 -12.49
CA ALA A 109 -24.46 5.83 -13.41
C ALA A 109 -25.52 4.88 -12.84
N GLY A 110 -25.59 4.74 -11.52
CA GLY A 110 -26.44 3.78 -10.85
C GLY A 110 -26.02 2.32 -11.08
N PRO A 111 -26.75 1.35 -10.48
CA PRO A 111 -26.52 -0.06 -10.71
C PRO A 111 -26.91 -0.44 -12.14
N GLN A 112 -26.04 -1.19 -12.83
CA GLN A 112 -26.36 -1.81 -14.11
C GLN A 112 -27.40 -2.90 -13.89
N LYS A 113 -28.63 -2.67 -14.37
CA LYS A 113 -29.73 -3.63 -14.31
C LYS A 113 -29.99 -4.20 -15.69
N LEU A 114 -30.41 -5.47 -15.73
CA LEU A 114 -30.92 -6.09 -16.95
C LEU A 114 -32.17 -5.32 -17.38
N GLN A 115 -32.12 -4.68 -18.55
CA GLN A 115 -33.24 -3.88 -19.07
C GLN A 115 -34.48 -4.75 -19.39
N HIS A 116 -34.26 -6.00 -19.80
CA HIS A 116 -35.30 -6.90 -20.30
C HIS A 116 -35.60 -8.08 -19.36
N GLY A 117 -35.11 -8.03 -18.10
CA GLY A 117 -35.24 -9.15 -17.16
C GLY A 117 -34.34 -10.34 -17.48
N GLU A 118 -34.43 -11.39 -16.67
CA GLU A 118 -33.66 -12.63 -16.86
C GLU A 118 -34.30 -13.49 -17.96
N ALA A 119 -33.48 -14.01 -18.88
CA ALA A 119 -33.96 -14.81 -20.01
C ALA A 119 -34.41 -16.23 -19.62
N GLY A 120 -34.21 -16.67 -18.37
CA GLY A 120 -34.56 -18.00 -17.88
C GLY A 120 -33.73 -19.15 -18.45
N VAL A 121 -32.71 -18.84 -19.27
CA VAL A 121 -31.80 -19.81 -19.89
C VAL A 121 -30.37 -19.41 -19.55
N GLU A 122 -29.61 -20.35 -19.00
CA GLU A 122 -28.20 -20.16 -18.70
C GLU A 122 -27.32 -20.65 -19.84
N VAL A 123 -26.30 -19.87 -20.18
CA VAL A 123 -25.28 -20.23 -21.17
C VAL A 123 -23.92 -20.26 -20.49
N GLU A 124 -23.12 -21.28 -20.77
CA GLU A 124 -21.76 -21.36 -20.25
C GLU A 124 -20.86 -20.33 -20.95
N ARG A 125 -20.75 -19.14 -20.35
CA ARG A 125 -19.85 -18.09 -20.84
C ARG A 125 -18.38 -18.38 -20.56
N HIS A 126 -18.10 -18.98 -19.40
CA HIS A 126 -16.74 -19.27 -18.93
C HIS A 126 -16.66 -20.71 -18.42
N ASN A 127 -15.70 -21.47 -18.95
CA ASN A 127 -15.46 -22.84 -18.52
C ASN A 127 -14.92 -22.92 -17.08
N THR A 128 -14.95 -24.12 -16.50
CA THR A 128 -14.47 -24.36 -15.12
C THR A 128 -13.03 -23.92 -14.90
N THR A 129 -12.13 -24.16 -15.86
CA THR A 129 -10.71 -23.77 -15.76
C THR A 129 -10.55 -22.25 -15.70
N ALA A 130 -11.28 -21.49 -16.53
CA ALA A 130 -11.26 -20.04 -16.53
C ALA A 130 -11.75 -19.48 -15.19
N ARG A 131 -12.83 -20.05 -14.63
CA ARG A 131 -13.32 -19.69 -13.30
C ARG A 131 -12.28 -19.97 -12.21
N PHE A 132 -11.61 -21.12 -12.26
CA PHE A 132 -10.56 -21.47 -11.30
C PHE A 132 -9.39 -20.48 -11.35
N ILE A 133 -8.86 -20.20 -12.54
CA ILE A 133 -7.75 -19.26 -12.72
C ILE A 133 -8.16 -17.86 -12.23
N HIS A 134 -9.39 -17.43 -12.51
CA HIS A 134 -9.91 -16.15 -12.02
C HIS A 134 -9.96 -16.09 -10.50
N TRP A 135 -10.54 -17.10 -9.84
CA TRP A 135 -10.60 -17.14 -8.37
C TRP A 135 -9.22 -17.24 -7.72
N PHE A 136 -8.30 -17.99 -8.34
CA PHE A 136 -6.91 -18.05 -7.91
C PHE A 136 -6.25 -16.66 -7.94
N LEU A 137 -6.37 -15.94 -9.07
CA LEU A 137 -5.88 -14.56 -9.17
C LEU A 137 -6.56 -13.63 -8.17
N ALA A 138 -7.89 -13.72 -8.02
CA ALA A 138 -8.68 -12.84 -7.15
C ALA A 138 -8.29 -13.00 -5.68
N ILE A 139 -8.13 -14.23 -5.19
CA ILE A 139 -7.73 -14.50 -3.80
C ILE A 139 -6.33 -13.96 -3.55
N ILE A 140 -5.38 -14.23 -4.45
CA ILE A 140 -4.00 -13.71 -4.34
C ILE A 140 -4.01 -12.18 -4.32
N PHE A 141 -4.76 -11.55 -5.22
CA PHE A 141 -4.88 -10.10 -5.30
C PHE A 141 -5.45 -9.50 -4.02
N ILE A 142 -6.53 -10.08 -3.47
CA ILE A 142 -7.15 -9.61 -2.24
C ILE A 142 -6.19 -9.74 -1.05
N VAL A 143 -5.51 -10.89 -0.92
CA VAL A 143 -4.54 -11.13 0.16
C VAL A 143 -3.37 -10.15 0.06
N LEU A 144 -2.80 -9.95 -1.13
CA LEU A 144 -1.71 -9.00 -1.35
C LEU A 144 -2.16 -7.56 -1.14
N GLY A 145 -3.36 -7.20 -1.61
CA GLY A 145 -3.93 -5.87 -1.42
C GLY A 145 -4.12 -5.52 0.06
N ILE A 146 -4.73 -6.43 0.83
CA ILE A 146 -4.96 -6.22 2.27
C ILE A 146 -3.62 -6.14 3.01
N THR A 147 -2.74 -7.12 2.81
CA THR A 147 -1.44 -7.14 3.51
C THR A 147 -0.56 -5.94 3.12
N GLY A 148 -0.53 -5.58 1.84
CA GLY A 148 0.19 -4.41 1.34
C GLY A 148 -0.34 -3.09 1.92
N LEU A 149 -1.66 -2.93 2.00
CA LEU A 149 -2.28 -1.74 2.63
C LEU A 149 -1.95 -1.64 4.12
N ILE A 150 -1.99 -2.76 4.86
CA ILE A 150 -1.62 -2.80 6.28
C ILE A 150 -0.15 -2.42 6.46
N LEU A 151 0.76 -2.92 5.62
CA LEU A 151 2.18 -2.61 5.71
C LEU A 151 2.50 -1.15 5.31
N LEU A 152 1.80 -0.61 4.32
CA LEU A 152 2.01 0.76 3.86
C LEU A 152 1.44 1.79 4.83
N LEU A 153 0.15 1.67 5.18
CA LEU A 153 -0.64 2.67 5.91
C LEU A 153 -0.88 2.33 7.39
N GLY A 154 -0.61 1.09 7.82
CA GLY A 154 -0.97 0.63 9.16
C GLY A 154 -0.31 1.40 10.31
N ARG A 155 0.85 2.03 10.08
CA ARG A 155 1.44 2.90 11.12
C ARG A 155 0.59 4.12 11.43
N VAL A 156 -0.02 4.73 10.41
CA VAL A 156 -0.86 5.92 10.56
C VAL A 156 -2.28 5.52 10.96
N ALA A 157 -2.79 4.42 10.39
CA ALA A 157 -4.19 4.02 10.56
C ALA A 157 -4.45 3.05 11.72
N LEU A 158 -3.53 2.12 12.02
CA LEU A 158 -3.78 1.03 12.99
C LEU A 158 -3.09 1.26 14.33
N ILE A 159 -1.88 1.83 14.37
CA ILE A 159 -1.19 2.08 15.66
C ILE A 159 -2.04 2.91 16.63
N PRO A 160 -2.74 3.99 16.20
CA PRO A 160 -3.62 4.74 17.11
C PRO A 160 -4.82 3.93 17.64
N LEU A 161 -5.21 2.87 16.94
CA LEU A 161 -6.39 2.05 17.27
C LEU A 161 -6.04 0.87 18.18
N ILE A 162 -4.95 0.14 17.88
CA ILE A 162 -4.61 -1.12 18.56
C ILE A 162 -3.27 -1.06 19.34
N GLY A 163 -2.52 0.04 19.24
CA GLY A 163 -1.22 0.20 19.87
C GLY A 163 -0.06 -0.44 19.10
N LYS A 164 1.17 -0.09 19.49
CA LYS A 164 2.41 -0.50 18.79
C LYS A 164 2.68 -2.01 18.88
N GLU A 165 2.47 -2.61 20.05
CA GLU A 165 2.75 -4.04 20.27
C GLU A 165 1.85 -4.94 19.43
N ALA A 166 0.53 -4.69 19.46
CA ALA A 166 -0.42 -5.44 18.64
C ALA A 166 -0.17 -5.23 17.15
N PHE A 167 0.12 -3.99 16.73
CA PHE A 167 0.50 -3.71 15.34
C PHE A 167 1.78 -4.44 14.93
N GLY A 168 2.76 -4.59 15.82
CA GLY A 168 3.99 -5.35 15.55
C GLY A 168 3.70 -6.80 15.15
N VAL A 169 2.79 -7.48 15.85
CA VAL A 169 2.36 -8.85 15.53
C VAL A 169 1.63 -8.89 14.17
N VAL A 170 0.68 -7.97 13.96
CA VAL A 170 -0.09 -7.89 12.72
C VAL A 170 0.82 -7.62 11.52
N ALA A 171 1.72 -6.65 11.63
CA ALA A 171 2.66 -6.28 10.58
C ALA A 171 3.62 -7.43 10.25
N ARG A 172 4.08 -8.19 11.27
CA ARG A 172 4.89 -9.38 11.05
C ARG A 172 4.13 -10.40 10.20
N ILE A 173 2.90 -10.77 10.59
CA ILE A 173 2.08 -11.74 9.84
C ILE A 173 1.85 -11.25 8.41
N CYS A 174 1.44 -9.99 8.24
CA CYS A 174 1.18 -9.42 6.93
C CYS A 174 2.42 -9.45 6.04
N LYS A 175 3.60 -9.11 6.58
CA LYS A 175 4.86 -9.13 5.84
C LYS A 175 5.23 -10.55 5.38
N GLU A 176 5.14 -11.55 6.26
CA GLU A 176 5.45 -12.93 5.88
C GLU A 176 4.47 -13.44 4.81
N VAL A 177 3.17 -13.19 4.99
CA VAL A 177 2.15 -13.57 4.00
C VAL A 177 2.37 -12.85 2.67
N HIS A 178 2.63 -11.54 2.68
CA HIS A 178 2.83 -10.76 1.47
C HIS A 178 4.07 -11.23 0.68
N ASN A 179 5.17 -11.51 1.39
CA ASN A 179 6.40 -11.99 0.77
C ASN A 179 6.26 -13.41 0.22
N PHE A 180 5.50 -14.27 0.90
CA PHE A 180 5.25 -15.63 0.43
C PHE A 180 4.31 -15.65 -0.78
N VAL A 181 3.21 -14.88 -0.73
CA VAL A 181 2.17 -14.86 -1.76
C VAL A 181 2.58 -13.99 -2.97
N GLY A 182 3.43 -12.98 -2.76
CA GLY A 182 3.84 -12.01 -3.78
C GLY A 182 4.34 -12.65 -5.08
N PRO A 183 5.30 -13.59 -5.03
CA PRO A 183 5.78 -14.30 -6.20
C PRO A 183 4.72 -15.10 -6.97
N LEU A 184 3.62 -15.50 -6.33
CA LEU A 184 2.53 -16.23 -6.99
C LEU A 184 1.66 -15.30 -7.86
N PHE A 185 1.65 -13.99 -7.61
CA PHE A 185 0.82 -13.06 -8.36
C PHE A 185 1.23 -12.90 -9.83
N PRO A 186 2.51 -12.69 -10.18
CA PRO A 186 2.94 -12.71 -11.58
C PRO A 186 2.59 -14.04 -12.29
N VAL A 187 2.71 -15.17 -11.60
CA VAL A 187 2.30 -16.48 -12.15
C VAL A 187 0.80 -16.50 -12.45
N ALA A 188 -0.03 -16.04 -11.53
CA ALA A 188 -1.48 -15.93 -11.73
C ALA A 188 -1.85 -15.00 -12.90
N ILE A 189 -1.13 -13.89 -13.07
CA ILE A 189 -1.29 -12.98 -14.21
C ILE A 189 -0.97 -13.67 -15.53
N ILE A 190 0.12 -14.44 -15.60
CA ILE A 190 0.48 -15.20 -16.82
C ILE A 190 -0.62 -16.22 -17.15
N LEU A 191 -1.15 -16.93 -16.16
CA LEU A 191 -2.24 -17.90 -16.37
C LEU A 191 -3.51 -17.23 -16.90
N VAL A 192 -3.93 -16.10 -16.29
CA VAL A 192 -5.10 -15.33 -16.77
C VAL A 192 -4.86 -14.77 -18.17
N PHE A 193 -3.66 -14.28 -18.46
CA PHE A 193 -3.32 -13.77 -19.78
C PHE A 193 -3.54 -14.83 -20.86
N PHE A 194 -2.98 -16.04 -20.72
CA PHE A 194 -3.17 -17.09 -21.71
C PHE A 194 -4.63 -17.58 -21.81
N ASN A 195 -5.39 -17.48 -20.72
CA ASN A 195 -6.82 -17.80 -20.73
C ASN A 195 -7.64 -16.78 -21.54
N LEU A 196 -7.28 -15.49 -21.47
CA LEU A 196 -8.05 -14.40 -22.07
C LEU A 196 -7.53 -13.91 -23.42
N VAL A 197 -6.24 -14.07 -23.71
CA VAL A 197 -5.59 -13.41 -24.86
C VAL A 197 -6.30 -13.68 -26.19
N ARG A 198 -6.75 -14.91 -26.43
CA ARG A 198 -7.43 -15.29 -27.67
C ARG A 198 -8.73 -14.51 -27.91
N GLY A 199 -9.48 -14.22 -26.84
CA GLY A 199 -10.77 -13.50 -26.92
C GLY A 199 -10.65 -11.99 -26.77
N ASN A 200 -9.43 -11.46 -26.59
CA ASN A 200 -9.17 -10.04 -26.34
C ASN A 200 -8.31 -9.38 -27.43
N LEU A 201 -8.05 -10.09 -28.53
CA LEU A 201 -7.38 -9.50 -29.69
C LEU A 201 -8.28 -8.47 -30.33
N TYR A 202 -7.66 -7.40 -30.85
CA TYR A 202 -8.38 -6.35 -31.56
C TYR A 202 -8.98 -6.91 -32.85
N GLU A 203 -10.30 -7.03 -32.91
CA GLU A 203 -11.04 -7.29 -34.14
C GLU A 203 -11.34 -5.95 -34.84
N ARG A 204 -11.03 -5.87 -36.14
CA ARG A 204 -11.24 -4.68 -36.97
C ARG A 204 -12.69 -4.54 -37.40
#